data_AF-A0A0F9GFG1-F1
#
_entry.id   AF-A0A0F9GFG1-F1
#
_cell.length_a   1.000
_cell.length_b   1.000
_cell.length_c   1.000
_cell.angle_alpha   90.00
_cell.angle_beta   90.00
_cell.angle_gamma   90.00
#
_symmetry.space_group_name_H-M   'P 1'
#
loop_
_entity.id
_entity.type
_entity.pdbx_description
1 polymer ?
#
loop_
_entity_poly.entity_id
_entity_poly.type
_entity_poly.pdbx_seq_one_letter_code
_entity_poly.pdbx_strand_id
1 'polypeptide(L)'
;MEGIGIERDVGGTPVYTDPPEGFSSTADDTALDAALKGLRMDESLYVRLPAGAELKGYGGGSKLYDVGAVIDRKQKEVLMRMFAQFLMLGMSQVGTQALVKGSQDFFSLSLVAIQQFLLEAWQQQLVPLLFEFNTFPGMTGLPIIQWSSPGTVDIQGLLDAYVKGVSARVITPVEEDEDHFRGALDLPDRPEGVGEGPRDAPAAPAFPGFGSP
;
A
#
# COMPACT_ATOMS: atom_id res chain seq x y z
N MET A 1 10.78 -23.71 2.95
CA MET A 1 11.94 -24.18 3.72
C MET A 1 11.76 -23.87 5.21
N GLU A 2 11.68 -22.60 5.63
CA GLU A 2 11.58 -22.23 7.06
C GLU A 2 10.32 -22.74 7.77
N GLY A 3 9.15 -22.73 7.10
CA GLY A 3 7.91 -23.24 7.68
C GLY A 3 7.93 -24.73 8.04
N ILE A 4 8.67 -25.55 7.27
CA ILE A 4 8.85 -26.98 7.54
C ILE A 4 9.73 -27.19 8.78
N GLY A 5 10.73 -26.33 8.97
CA GLY A 5 11.59 -26.34 10.16
C GLY A 5 10.82 -26.00 11.44
N ILE A 6 9.93 -24.99 11.36
CA ILE A 6 9.03 -24.61 12.46
C ILE A 6 8.03 -25.73 12.76
N GLU A 7 7.42 -26.34 11.74
CA GLU A 7 6.48 -27.45 11.94
C GLU A 7 7.14 -28.65 12.61
N ARG A 8 8.38 -29.01 12.21
CA ARG A 8 9.13 -30.11 12.82
C ARG A 8 9.57 -29.82 14.26
N ASP A 9 9.90 -28.55 14.56
CA ASP A 9 10.27 -28.10 15.92
C ASP A 9 9.05 -28.05 16.86
N VAL A 10 7.89 -27.62 16.36
CA VAL A 10 6.64 -27.50 17.14
C VAL A 10 5.92 -28.84 17.28
N GLY A 11 5.87 -29.65 16.22
CA GLY A 11 5.17 -30.93 16.18
C GLY A 11 5.95 -32.10 16.79
N GLY A 12 7.25 -31.92 17.03
CA GLY A 12 8.15 -33.00 17.46
C GLY A 12 8.39 -34.01 16.33
N THR A 13 9.42 -34.83 16.48
CA THR A 13 9.71 -35.94 15.56
C THR A 13 9.29 -37.25 16.21
N PRO A 14 8.42 -38.08 15.59
CA PRO A 14 8.06 -39.37 16.16
C PRO A 14 9.26 -40.32 16.15
N VAL A 15 9.51 -40.97 17.29
CA VAL A 15 10.51 -42.01 17.44
C VAL A 15 9.77 -43.31 17.76
N TYR A 16 9.87 -44.27 16.85
CA TYR A 16 9.36 -45.62 17.03
C TYR A 16 10.48 -46.52 17.55
N THR A 17 10.16 -47.36 18.53
CA THR A 17 11.04 -48.43 19.01
C THR A 17 10.40 -49.77 18.66
N ASP A 18 11.12 -50.57 17.86
CA ASP A 18 10.68 -51.90 17.46
C ASP A 18 10.43 -52.80 18.68
N PRO A 19 9.38 -53.64 18.65
CA PRO A 19 9.15 -54.65 19.68
C PRO A 19 10.28 -55.71 19.68
N PRO A 20 10.46 -56.45 20.79
CA PRO A 20 11.49 -57.49 20.89
C PRO A 20 11.37 -58.55 19.78
N GLU A 21 12.51 -59.12 19.34
CA GLU A 21 12.62 -59.99 18.15
C GLU A 21 11.53 -61.08 18.09
N GLY A 22 10.88 -61.20 16.93
CA GLY A 22 9.86 -62.23 16.64
C GLY A 22 8.40 -61.74 16.63
N PHE A 23 8.16 -60.43 16.80
CA PHE A 23 6.81 -59.84 16.87
C PHE A 23 6.34 -59.10 15.60
N SER A 24 7.20 -58.84 14.60
CA SER A 24 6.80 -58.15 13.37
C SER A 24 7.02 -59.01 12.11
N SER A 25 6.14 -58.83 11.14
CA SER A 25 6.31 -59.33 9.77
C SER A 25 6.71 -58.18 8.84
N THR A 26 7.43 -58.48 7.74
CA THR A 26 7.82 -57.46 6.75
C THR A 26 6.67 -56.64 6.17
N ALA A 27 5.43 -57.17 6.17
CA ALA A 27 4.25 -56.44 5.74
C ALA A 27 3.78 -55.42 6.80
N ASP A 28 3.91 -55.75 8.08
CA ASP A 28 3.55 -54.86 9.19
C ASP A 28 4.51 -53.66 9.26
N ASP A 29 5.79 -53.88 8.98
CA ASP A 29 6.81 -52.81 8.98
C ASP A 29 6.51 -51.75 7.89
N THR A 30 6.09 -52.17 6.69
CA THR A 30 5.75 -51.23 5.60
C THR A 30 4.48 -50.41 5.88
N ALA A 31 3.48 -51.01 6.53
CA ALA A 31 2.26 -50.31 6.93
C ALA A 31 2.53 -49.33 8.07
N LEU A 32 3.42 -49.70 9.00
CA LEU A 32 3.86 -48.85 10.08
C LEU A 32 4.66 -47.64 9.57
N ASP A 33 5.59 -47.85 8.63
CA ASP A 33 6.34 -46.77 7.98
C ASP A 33 5.42 -45.75 7.28
N ALA A 34 4.36 -46.24 6.63
CA ALA A 34 3.35 -45.37 6.02
C ALA A 34 2.58 -44.57 7.09
N ALA A 35 2.23 -45.20 8.21
CA ALA A 35 1.55 -44.54 9.33
C ALA A 35 2.45 -43.48 10.01
N LEU A 36 3.75 -43.78 10.20
CA LEU A 36 4.72 -42.86 10.80
C LEU A 36 4.97 -41.63 9.91
N LYS A 37 5.02 -41.82 8.58
CA LYS A 37 5.14 -40.70 7.62
C LYS A 37 3.91 -39.80 7.57
N GLY A 38 2.72 -40.36 7.85
CA GLY A 38 1.46 -39.61 7.93
C GLY A 38 1.19 -38.96 9.28
N LEU A 39 2.06 -39.19 10.28
CA LEU A 39 1.84 -38.71 11.63
C LEU A 39 2.06 -37.20 11.71
N ARG A 40 0.97 -36.46 11.90
CA ARG A 40 0.96 -35.01 12.09
C ARG A 40 0.22 -34.68 13.38
N MET A 41 0.75 -33.74 14.16
CA MET A 41 0.05 -33.22 15.35
C MET A 41 -1.17 -32.42 14.90
N ASP A 42 -2.33 -33.06 14.91
CA ASP A 42 -3.63 -32.49 14.55
C ASP A 42 -4.69 -32.90 15.59
N GLU A 43 -5.86 -32.23 15.58
CA GLU A 43 -6.94 -32.39 16.55
C GLU A 43 -7.48 -33.84 16.65
N SER A 44 -7.33 -34.64 15.59
CA SER A 44 -7.83 -36.02 15.51
C SER A 44 -6.74 -37.10 15.63
N LEU A 45 -5.56 -36.76 16.17
CA LEU A 45 -4.41 -37.67 16.19
C LEU A 45 -4.59 -38.81 17.21
N TYR A 46 -4.67 -40.04 16.72
CA TYR A 46 -4.47 -41.25 17.52
C TYR A 46 -3.71 -42.31 16.73
N VAL A 47 -2.88 -43.11 17.41
CA VAL A 47 -2.14 -44.23 16.81
C VAL A 47 -2.36 -45.46 17.66
N ARG A 48 -2.70 -46.58 17.01
CA ARG A 48 -2.80 -47.89 17.66
C ARG A 48 -1.48 -48.62 17.49
N LEU A 49 -0.82 -48.93 18.60
CA LEU A 49 0.45 -49.65 18.64
C LEU A 49 0.22 -51.15 18.90
N PRO A 50 1.04 -52.03 18.31
CA PRO A 50 1.08 -53.45 18.67
C PRO A 50 1.67 -53.65 20.07
N ALA A 51 1.45 -54.83 20.66
CA ALA A 51 1.93 -55.14 22.01
C ALA A 51 3.47 -55.09 22.07
N GLY A 52 4.03 -54.30 22.99
CA GLY A 52 5.47 -54.14 23.17
C GLY A 52 6.13 -53.03 22.36
N ALA A 53 5.40 -52.35 21.48
CA ALA A 53 5.92 -51.20 20.75
C ALA A 53 5.68 -49.88 21.50
N GLU A 54 6.68 -49.00 21.50
CA GLU A 54 6.60 -47.66 22.09
C GLU A 54 6.78 -46.58 21.04
N LEU A 55 5.86 -45.62 21.01
CA LEU A 55 5.99 -44.39 20.24
C LEU A 55 6.24 -43.23 21.21
N LYS A 56 7.40 -42.59 21.08
CA LYS A 56 7.76 -41.41 21.88
C LYS A 56 7.94 -40.23 20.93
N GLY A 57 7.31 -39.11 21.26
CA GLY A 57 7.67 -37.84 20.62
C GLY A 57 9.05 -37.43 21.14
N TYR A 58 9.99 -37.15 20.24
CA TYR A 58 11.23 -36.52 20.65
C TYR A 58 10.90 -35.13 21.23
N GLY A 59 11.01 -35.00 22.55
CA GLY A 59 10.83 -33.75 23.26
C GLY A 59 11.95 -32.80 22.90
N GLY A 60 11.72 -31.94 21.90
CA GLY A 60 12.64 -30.89 21.51
C GLY A 60 12.94 -29.99 22.72
N GLY A 61 14.19 -30.02 23.19
CA GLY A 61 14.68 -29.01 24.13
C GLY A 61 14.44 -27.62 23.56
N SER A 62 13.94 -26.71 24.42
CA SER A 62 13.67 -25.28 24.17
C SER A 62 13.57 -24.87 22.70
N LYS A 63 12.34 -24.69 22.19
CA LYS A 63 12.02 -24.13 20.86
C LYS A 63 13.14 -23.24 20.31
N LEU A 64 13.89 -23.73 19.33
CA LEU A 64 15.07 -23.03 18.79
C LEU A 64 14.67 -21.88 17.84
N TYR A 65 13.43 -21.91 17.31
CA TYR A 65 12.93 -20.90 16.40
C TYR A 65 11.97 -19.92 17.08
N ASP A 66 12.33 -18.64 17.06
CA ASP A 66 11.40 -17.56 17.34
C ASP A 66 10.48 -17.35 16.13
N VAL A 67 9.30 -17.96 16.19
CA VAL A 67 8.25 -17.83 15.17
C VAL A 67 7.81 -16.38 15.01
N GLY A 68 7.79 -15.59 16.09
CA GLY A 68 7.42 -14.18 16.07
C GLY A 68 8.38 -13.36 15.21
N ALA A 69 9.69 -13.53 15.43
CA ALA A 69 10.71 -12.86 14.62
C ALA A 69 10.64 -13.22 13.13
N VAL A 70 10.31 -14.47 12.80
CA VAL A 70 10.13 -14.92 11.40
C VAL A 70 8.90 -14.26 10.77
N ILE A 71 7.78 -14.19 11.49
CA ILE A 71 6.55 -13.53 11.03
C ILE A 71 6.81 -12.05 10.78
N ASP A 72 7.44 -11.35 11.73
CA ASP A 72 7.72 -9.92 11.62
C ASP A 72 8.61 -9.61 10.41
N ARG A 73 9.62 -10.45 10.16
CA ARG A 73 10.47 -10.31 8.96
C ARG A 73 9.66 -10.48 7.68
N LYS A 74 8.76 -11.46 7.62
CA LYS A 74 7.92 -11.70 6.44
C LYS A 74 6.92 -10.57 6.21
N GLN A 75 6.33 -10.02 7.27
CA GLN A 75 5.48 -8.84 7.18
C GLN A 75 6.26 -7.64 6.63
N LYS A 76 7.48 -7.40 7.13
CA LYS A 76 8.38 -6.37 6.59
C LYS A 76 8.73 -6.59 5.12
N GLU A 77 9.06 -7.82 4.72
CA GLU A 77 9.33 -8.16 3.31
C GLU A 77 8.14 -7.87 2.39
N VAL A 78 6.92 -8.24 2.81
CA VAL A 78 5.70 -7.97 2.03
C VAL A 78 5.46 -6.47 1.90
N LEU A 79 5.58 -5.72 2.99
CA LEU A 79 5.36 -4.27 2.99
C LEU A 79 6.42 -3.53 2.17
N MET A 80 7.69 -3.96 2.22
CA MET A 80 8.75 -3.41 1.37
C MET A 80 8.47 -3.63 -0.12
N ARG A 81 7.94 -4.80 -0.50
CA ARG A 81 7.57 -5.09 -1.90
C ARG A 81 6.40 -4.24 -2.40
N MET A 82 5.51 -3.82 -1.50
CA MET A 82 4.38 -2.95 -1.82
C MET A 82 4.67 -1.46 -1.56
N PHE A 83 5.92 -1.09 -1.26
CA PHE A 83 6.32 0.26 -0.85
C PHE A 83 5.49 0.84 0.33
N ALA A 84 4.85 -0.02 1.13
CA ALA A 84 3.93 0.35 2.20
C ALA A 84 4.62 0.32 3.59
N GLN A 85 5.91 0.64 3.64
CA GLN A 85 6.73 0.55 4.87
C GLN A 85 6.24 1.48 6.00
N PHE A 86 5.57 2.58 5.64
CA PHE A 86 4.99 3.53 6.60
C PHE A 86 3.89 2.90 7.47
N LEU A 87 3.22 1.82 7.04
CA LEU A 87 2.21 1.13 7.85
C LEU A 87 2.82 0.51 9.12
N MET A 88 4.02 -0.05 9.03
CA MET A 88 4.74 -0.57 10.21
C MET A 88 5.12 0.54 11.20
N LEU A 89 5.45 1.72 10.69
CA LEU A 89 5.77 2.89 11.52
C LEU A 89 4.53 3.46 12.22
N GLY A 90 3.33 3.27 11.65
CA GLY A 90 2.08 3.57 12.35
C GLY A 90 1.76 2.58 13.47
N MET A 91 2.19 1.32 13.34
CA MET A 91 1.98 0.26 14.35
C MET A 91 3.06 0.24 15.44
N SER A 92 4.29 0.59 15.10
CA SER A 92 5.42 0.61 16.04
C SER A 92 5.60 2.04 16.52
N GLN A 93 5.42 2.28 17.82
CA GLN A 93 5.33 3.59 18.49
C GLN A 93 6.57 4.51 18.39
N VAL A 94 7.54 4.20 17.52
CA VAL A 94 8.81 4.91 17.38
C VAL A 94 9.11 5.14 15.90
N GLY A 95 8.83 6.35 15.39
CA GLY A 95 9.15 6.75 14.02
C GLY A 95 9.15 8.26 13.87
N THR A 96 10.23 8.82 13.32
CA THR A 96 10.30 10.25 13.01
C THR A 96 9.33 10.56 11.87
N GLN A 97 8.48 11.58 12.06
CA GLN A 97 7.45 12.00 11.09
C GLN A 97 8.00 12.26 9.67
N ALA A 98 9.28 12.66 9.58
CA ALA A 98 9.97 12.87 8.31
C ALA A 98 10.21 11.59 7.50
N LEU A 99 10.54 10.47 8.16
CA LEU A 99 10.74 9.18 7.49
C LEU A 99 9.40 8.62 6.96
N VAL A 100 8.32 8.88 7.70
CA VAL A 100 6.96 8.53 7.31
C VAL A 100 6.54 9.30 6.06
N LYS A 101 6.79 10.62 6.02
CA LYS A 101 6.44 11.47 4.86
C LYS A 101 7.14 11.01 3.58
N GLY A 102 8.46 10.80 3.62
CA GLY A 102 9.19 10.32 2.44
C GLY A 102 8.73 8.94 1.94
N SER A 103 8.34 8.03 2.85
CA SER A 103 7.80 6.72 2.48
C SER A 103 6.40 6.79 1.88
N GLN A 104 5.57 7.74 2.33
CA GLN A 104 4.25 8.00 1.75
C GLN A 104 4.37 8.54 0.32
N ASP A 105 5.34 9.41 0.06
CA ASP A 105 5.56 9.97 -1.29
C ASP A 105 5.90 8.86 -2.31
N PHE A 106 6.77 7.90 -1.94
CA PHE A 106 7.08 6.74 -2.79
C PHE A 106 5.88 5.81 -3.02
N PHE A 107 5.02 5.64 -2.02
CA PHE A 107 3.80 4.86 -2.16
C PHE A 107 2.82 5.55 -3.13
N SER A 108 2.62 6.86 -2.98
CA SER A 108 1.80 7.65 -3.91
C SER A 108 2.34 7.57 -5.34
N LEU A 109 3.65 7.72 -5.55
CA LEU A 109 4.27 7.58 -6.87
C LEU A 109 4.02 6.18 -7.47
N SER A 110 4.07 5.14 -6.65
CA SER A 110 3.78 3.76 -7.09
C SER A 110 2.32 3.60 -7.51
N LEU A 111 1.38 4.22 -6.80
CA LEU A 111 -0.04 4.26 -7.19
C LEU A 111 -0.24 5.00 -8.52
N VAL A 112 0.41 6.16 -8.68
CA VAL A 112 0.37 6.93 -9.93
C VAL A 112 0.86 6.09 -11.12
N ALA A 113 1.96 5.35 -10.94
CA ALA A 113 2.49 4.48 -11.99
C ALA A 113 1.50 3.37 -12.39
N ILE A 114 0.83 2.74 -11.41
CA ILE A 114 -0.18 1.71 -11.66
C ILE A 114 -1.41 2.33 -12.35
N GLN A 115 -1.86 3.51 -11.91
CA GLN A 115 -2.97 4.23 -12.53
C GLN A 115 -2.67 4.59 -13.98
N GLN A 116 -1.46 5.07 -14.27
CA GLN A 116 -1.04 5.38 -15.63
C GLN A 116 -1.03 4.14 -16.52
N PHE A 117 -0.51 3.03 -16.01
CA PHE A 117 -0.52 1.74 -16.72
C PHE A 117 -1.95 1.28 -17.06
N LEU A 118 -2.89 1.39 -16.11
CA LEU A 118 -4.30 1.03 -16.33
C LEU A 118 -4.97 1.95 -17.35
N LEU A 119 -4.72 3.26 -17.27
CA LEU A 119 -5.29 4.23 -18.19
C LEU A 119 -4.76 4.05 -19.61
N GLU A 120 -3.48 3.74 -19.77
CA GLU A 120 -2.91 3.43 -21.07
C GLU A 120 -3.58 2.19 -21.68
N ALA A 121 -3.76 1.13 -20.89
CA ALA A 121 -4.46 -0.07 -21.32
C ALA A 121 -5.93 0.22 -21.71
N TRP A 122 -6.65 1.01 -20.91
CA TRP A 122 -8.03 1.41 -21.22
C TRP A 122 -8.10 2.31 -22.45
N GLN A 123 -7.19 3.25 -22.61
CA GLN A 123 -7.18 4.16 -23.75
C GLN A 123 -6.86 3.43 -25.06
N GLN A 124 -5.97 2.43 -25.02
CA GLN A 124 -5.59 1.65 -26.19
C GLN A 124 -6.62 0.58 -26.57
N GLN A 125 -7.28 -0.05 -25.58
CA GLN A 125 -8.15 -1.20 -25.83
C GLN A 125 -9.62 -0.91 -25.58
N LEU A 126 -9.95 -0.32 -24.42
CA LEU A 126 -11.33 -0.16 -23.98
C LEU A 126 -12.05 0.97 -24.73
N VAL A 127 -11.43 2.14 -24.84
CA VAL A 127 -12.05 3.31 -25.47
C VAL A 127 -12.37 3.06 -26.95
N PRO A 128 -11.46 2.54 -27.79
CA PRO A 128 -11.79 2.24 -29.19
C PRO A 128 -12.89 1.20 -29.31
N LEU A 129 -12.82 0.13 -28.51
CA LEU A 129 -13.82 -0.95 -28.52
C LEU A 129 -15.23 -0.43 -28.17
N LEU A 130 -15.36 0.40 -27.13
CA LEU A 130 -16.65 0.96 -26.73
C LEU A 130 -17.24 1.89 -27.80
N PHE A 131 -16.38 2.64 -28.50
CA PHE A 131 -16.79 3.58 -29.54
C PHE A 131 -17.04 2.91 -30.89
N GLU A 132 -16.56 1.68 -31.10
CA GLU A 132 -16.95 0.86 -32.24
C GLU A 132 -18.42 0.42 -32.15
N PHE A 133 -18.93 0.19 -30.93
CA PHE A 133 -20.31 -0.25 -30.73
C PHE A 133 -21.37 0.85 -30.91
N ASN A 134 -20.99 2.12 -30.95
CA ASN A 134 -21.95 3.23 -31.01
C ASN A 134 -21.50 4.31 -32.00
N THR A 135 -22.45 4.92 -32.72
CA THR A 135 -22.14 5.99 -33.68
C THR A 135 -22.41 7.35 -33.05
N PHE A 136 -21.37 8.16 -32.92
CA PHE A 136 -21.47 9.49 -32.37
C PHE A 136 -21.21 10.57 -33.45
N PRO A 137 -22.26 11.24 -33.94
CA PRO A 137 -22.09 12.27 -34.98
C PRO A 137 -21.31 13.48 -34.45
N GLY A 138 -20.34 13.96 -35.24
CA GLY A 138 -19.57 15.16 -34.93
C GLY A 138 -18.29 14.95 -34.10
N MET A 139 -17.85 13.70 -33.89
CA MET A 139 -16.58 13.44 -33.20
C MET A 139 -15.36 13.79 -34.04
N THR A 140 -14.44 14.53 -33.44
CA THR A 140 -13.12 14.87 -34.00
C THR A 140 -12.01 13.96 -33.49
N GLY A 141 -12.27 13.16 -32.45
CA GLY A 141 -11.33 12.22 -31.84
C GLY A 141 -11.97 11.41 -30.70
N LEU A 142 -11.25 10.42 -30.19
CA LEU A 142 -11.67 9.62 -29.03
C LEU A 142 -11.39 10.37 -27.72
N PRO A 143 -12.24 10.22 -26.69
CA PRO A 143 -12.00 10.84 -25.39
C PRO A 143 -10.76 10.23 -24.72
N ILE A 144 -10.05 11.05 -23.93
CA ILE A 144 -8.90 10.61 -23.15
C ILE A 144 -9.33 10.46 -21.69
N ILE A 145 -9.18 9.27 -21.13
CA ILE A 145 -9.46 9.04 -19.71
C ILE A 145 -8.29 9.60 -18.90
N GLN A 146 -8.59 10.51 -17.98
CA GLN A 146 -7.63 11.08 -17.04
C GLN A 146 -8.08 10.81 -15.60
N TRP A 147 -7.12 10.79 -14.69
CA TRP A 147 -7.34 10.65 -13.26
C TRP A 147 -6.96 11.95 -12.57
N SER A 148 -7.70 12.32 -11.54
CA SER A 148 -7.30 13.38 -10.62
C SER A 148 -6.27 12.83 -9.65
N SER A 149 -5.18 13.56 -9.43
CA SER A 149 -4.15 13.12 -8.48
C SER A 149 -4.75 12.91 -7.08
N PRO A 150 -4.65 11.70 -6.47
CA PRO A 150 -4.99 11.50 -5.09
C PRO A 150 -3.83 12.04 -4.26
N GLY A 151 -3.88 13.34 -4.02
CA GLY A 151 -3.04 14.04 -3.09
C GLY A 151 -3.83 15.21 -2.55
N THR A 152 -3.70 15.49 -1.26
CA THR A 152 -3.98 16.84 -0.79
C THR A 152 -3.05 17.75 -1.57
N VAL A 153 -3.59 18.47 -2.56
CA VAL A 153 -2.95 19.67 -3.09
C VAL A 153 -2.51 20.44 -1.85
N ASP A 154 -1.23 20.80 -1.76
CA ASP A 154 -0.77 21.64 -0.66
C ASP A 154 -1.35 23.04 -0.90
N ILE A 155 -2.62 23.23 -0.52
CA ILE A 155 -3.35 24.46 -0.77
C ILE A 155 -2.65 25.63 -0.08
N GLN A 156 -1.98 25.37 1.06
CA GLN A 156 -1.15 26.38 1.72
C GLN A 156 0.05 26.77 0.86
N GLY A 157 0.80 25.79 0.35
CA GLY A 157 1.92 26.06 -0.57
C GLY A 157 1.50 26.77 -1.87
N LEU A 158 0.32 26.41 -2.41
CA LEU A 158 -0.24 27.00 -3.62
C LEU A 158 -0.70 28.45 -3.37
N LEU A 159 -1.37 28.71 -2.24
CA LEU A 159 -1.73 30.05 -1.80
C LEU A 159 -0.50 30.92 -1.53
N ASP A 160 0.53 30.37 -0.87
CA ASP A 160 1.77 31.09 -0.60
C ASP A 160 2.49 31.46 -1.90
N ALA A 161 2.54 30.55 -2.88
CA ALA A 161 3.12 30.80 -4.19
C ALA A 161 2.31 31.86 -4.96
N TYR A 162 0.97 31.79 -4.90
CA TYR A 162 0.08 32.76 -5.52
C TYR A 162 0.24 34.16 -4.91
N VAL A 163 0.21 34.28 -3.58
CA VAL A 163 0.41 35.56 -2.87
C VAL A 163 1.78 36.15 -3.19
N LYS A 164 2.84 35.33 -3.23
CA LYS A 164 4.19 35.79 -3.63
C LYS A 164 4.23 36.22 -5.09
N GLY A 165 3.60 35.48 -6.01
CA GLY A 165 3.53 35.80 -7.43
C GLY A 165 2.78 37.10 -7.72
N VAL A 166 1.67 37.34 -7.02
CA VAL A 166 0.89 38.58 -7.09
C VAL A 166 1.68 39.75 -6.50
N SER A 167 2.31 39.55 -5.34
CA SER A 167 3.14 40.59 -4.69
C SER A 167 4.36 40.97 -5.54
N ALA A 168 4.97 40.00 -6.23
CA ALA A 168 6.08 40.22 -7.15
C ALA A 168 5.63 40.74 -8.53
N ARG A 169 4.32 40.91 -8.76
CA ARG A 169 3.71 41.29 -10.05
C ARG A 169 4.07 40.36 -11.22
N VAL A 170 4.36 39.10 -10.91
CA VAL A 170 4.57 38.03 -11.90
C VAL A 170 3.22 37.44 -12.33
N ILE A 171 2.26 37.40 -11.42
CA ILE A 171 0.91 36.90 -11.64
C ILE A 171 -0.06 38.07 -11.45
N THR A 172 -1.03 38.20 -12.35
CA THR A 172 -2.11 39.18 -12.26
C THR A 172 -3.35 38.44 -11.78
N PRO A 173 -3.95 38.78 -10.62
CA PRO A 173 -5.14 38.09 -10.14
C PRO A 173 -6.28 38.17 -11.15
N VAL A 174 -6.78 37.03 -11.61
CA VAL A 174 -7.96 36.93 -12.48
C VAL A 174 -9.13 36.32 -11.70
N GLU A 175 -10.35 36.57 -12.14
CA GLU A 175 -11.56 36.00 -11.52
C GLU A 175 -11.58 34.46 -11.53
N GLU A 176 -11.04 33.85 -12.58
CA GLU A 176 -10.92 32.38 -12.71
C GLU A 176 -10.02 31.76 -11.63
N ASP A 177 -8.99 32.49 -11.17
CA ASP A 177 -8.11 32.03 -10.09
C ASP A 177 -8.89 31.92 -8.78
N GLU A 178 -9.80 32.88 -8.53
CA GLU A 178 -10.63 32.91 -7.32
C GLU A 178 -11.59 31.71 -7.28
N ASP A 179 -12.19 31.36 -8.41
CA ASP A 179 -13.10 30.21 -8.53
C ASP A 179 -12.33 28.88 -8.42
N HIS A 180 -11.12 28.81 -8.98
CA HIS A 180 -10.23 27.66 -8.81
C HIS A 180 -9.85 27.44 -7.34
N PHE A 181 -9.48 28.50 -6.61
CA PHE A 181 -9.15 28.41 -5.19
C PHE A 181 -10.37 28.10 -4.32
N ARG A 182 -11.56 28.60 -4.67
CA ARG A 182 -12.80 28.25 -3.96
C ARG A 182 -13.14 26.77 -4.10
N GLY A 183 -13.06 26.23 -5.32
CA GLY A 183 -13.26 24.80 -5.57
C GLY A 183 -12.22 23.94 -4.86
N ALA A 184 -10.96 24.38 -4.78
CA ALA A 184 -9.91 23.67 -4.06
C ALA A 184 -10.08 23.70 -2.53
N LEU A 185 -10.70 24.75 -1.98
CA LEU A 185 -10.89 24.96 -0.54
C LEU A 185 -12.28 24.54 -0.03
N ASP A 186 -13.14 24.00 -0.89
CA ASP A 186 -14.54 23.66 -0.58
C ASP A 186 -15.32 24.89 -0.04
N LEU A 187 -15.00 26.07 -0.58
CA LEU A 187 -15.69 27.33 -0.26
C LEU A 187 -16.94 27.49 -1.15
N PRO A 188 -18.00 28.13 -0.65
CA PRO A 188 -19.21 28.37 -1.44
C PRO A 188 -18.92 29.19 -2.69
N ASP A 189 -19.60 28.86 -3.78
CA ASP A 189 -19.54 29.56 -5.06
C ASP A 189 -19.80 31.07 -4.90
N ARG A 190 -19.25 31.87 -5.82
CA ARG A 190 -19.48 33.32 -5.80
C ARG A 190 -20.98 33.62 -5.87
N PRO A 191 -21.48 34.55 -5.04
CA PRO A 191 -22.82 35.10 -5.24
C PRO A 191 -22.85 35.83 -6.59
N GLU A 192 -23.81 35.46 -7.45
CA GLU A 192 -24.02 36.14 -8.73
C GLU A 192 -24.24 37.64 -8.50
N GLY A 193 -23.40 38.48 -9.12
CA GLY A 193 -23.60 39.93 -9.17
C GLY A 193 -22.83 40.81 -8.19
N VAL A 194 -21.81 40.32 -7.46
CA VAL A 194 -20.95 41.18 -6.61
C VAL A 194 -19.47 40.98 -6.96
N GLY A 195 -19.01 41.60 -8.04
CA GLY A 195 -17.58 41.55 -8.39
C GLY A 195 -17.13 42.09 -9.75
N GLU A 196 -17.99 42.63 -10.61
CA GLU A 196 -17.65 43.07 -11.99
C GLU A 196 -16.69 44.30 -12.11
N GLY A 197 -16.03 44.70 -11.03
CA GLY A 197 -15.07 45.82 -11.04
C GLY A 197 -13.62 45.31 -10.96
N PRO A 198 -12.68 45.83 -11.78
CA PRO A 198 -11.26 45.59 -11.55
C PRO A 198 -10.91 46.06 -10.13
N ARG A 199 -10.42 45.14 -9.31
CA ARG A 199 -10.00 45.47 -7.94
C ARG A 199 -8.82 46.43 -8.01
N ASP A 200 -9.01 47.62 -7.45
CA ASP A 200 -7.98 48.65 -7.37
C ASP A 200 -6.69 48.05 -6.83
N ALA A 201 -5.66 48.01 -7.67
CA ALA A 201 -4.29 47.78 -7.22
C ALA A 201 -3.99 48.85 -6.15
N PRO A 202 -3.34 48.50 -5.03
CA PRO A 202 -2.99 49.50 -4.03
C PRO A 202 -2.19 50.60 -4.72
N ALA A 203 -2.74 51.83 -4.69
CA ALA A 203 -2.14 52.99 -5.32
C ALA A 203 -0.68 53.09 -4.86
N ALA A 204 0.25 53.16 -5.82
CA ALA A 204 1.65 53.37 -5.51
C ALA A 204 1.76 54.62 -4.61
N PRO A 205 2.55 54.58 -3.51
CA PRO A 205 2.67 55.72 -2.62
C PRO A 205 3.15 56.93 -3.44
N ALA A 206 2.39 58.03 -3.38
CA ALA A 206 2.72 59.26 -4.08
C ALA A 206 4.13 59.71 -3.64
N PHE A 207 5.06 59.77 -4.59
CA PHE A 207 6.38 60.33 -4.34
C PHE A 207 6.22 61.78 -3.86
N PRO A 208 6.82 62.19 -2.75
CA PRO A 208 6.77 63.56 -2.30
C PRO A 208 7.43 64.43 -3.38
N GLY A 209 6.63 65.31 -3.98
CA GLY A 209 7.07 66.17 -5.07
C GLY A 209 8.29 66.99 -4.64
N PHE A 210 9.37 66.88 -5.41
CA PHE A 210 10.46 67.84 -5.34
C PHE A 210 9.92 69.19 -5.80
N GLY A 211 9.86 70.15 -4.87
CA GLY A 211 9.66 71.56 -5.20
C GLY A 211 10.74 71.99 -6.20
N SER A 212 10.30 72.51 -7.34
CA SER A 212 11.20 73.09 -8.34
C SER A 212 11.48 74.57 -7.96
N PRO A 213 12.68 75.10 -8.29
CA PRO A 213 13.17 76.42 -7.87
C PRO A 213 12.44 77.61 -8.50
#